data_AF-A0AB37SGK1-F1
#
_entry.id   AF-A0AB37SGK1-F1
#
_cell.length_a   1.000
_cell.length_b   1.000
_cell.length_c   1.000
_cell.angle_alpha   90.00
_cell.angle_beta   90.00
_cell.angle_gamma   90.00
#
_symmetry.space_group_name_H-M   'P 1'
#
loop_
_entity.id
_entity.type
_entity.pdbx_description
1 polymer ?
#
loop_
_entity_poly.entity_id
_entity_poly.type
_entity_poly.pdbx_seq_one_letter_code
_entity_poly.pdbx_strand_id
1 'polypeptide(L)'
;MKSALRLLVAALAVSGPLFAHAQGLTREQVREDMIRYEAAGFNPARANPRTWVDDAQAASVRVMAAHDADGRTHLADRGAAAARCD
;
A
#
# COMPACT_ATOMS: atom_id res chain seq x y z
N MET A 1 -41.59 -14.39 7.08
CA MET A 1 -40.64 -15.15 6.23
C MET A 1 -40.10 -14.36 5.03
N LYS A 2 -40.89 -13.52 4.34
CA LYS A 2 -40.39 -12.69 3.22
C LYS A 2 -39.45 -11.54 3.62
N SER A 3 -39.63 -10.93 4.80
CA SER A 3 -38.80 -9.80 5.25
C SER A 3 -37.39 -10.22 5.65
N ALA A 4 -37.24 -11.40 6.27
CA ALA A 4 -35.92 -11.97 6.59
C ALA A 4 -35.11 -12.28 5.32
N LEU A 5 -35.77 -12.78 4.27
CA LEU A 5 -35.14 -13.06 2.99
C LEU A 5 -34.63 -11.78 2.30
N ARG A 6 -35.38 -10.67 2.41
CA ARG A 6 -34.98 -9.36 1.86
C ARG A 6 -33.78 -8.77 2.59
N LEU A 7 -33.73 -8.91 3.92
CA LEU A 7 -32.59 -8.45 4.73
C LEU A 7 -31.33 -9.26 4.43
N LEU A 8 -31.44 -10.57 4.21
CA LEU A 8 -30.31 -11.43 3.83
C LEU A 8 -29.73 -11.05 2.45
N VAL A 9 -30.60 -10.79 1.47
CA VAL A 9 -30.17 -10.36 0.12
C VAL A 9 -29.51 -8.97 0.15
N ALA A 10 -30.02 -8.05 0.98
CA ALA A 10 -29.41 -6.73 1.16
C ALA A 10 -28.02 -6.81 1.81
N ALA A 11 -27.82 -7.72 2.77
CA ALA A 11 -26.51 -7.92 3.42
C ALA A 11 -25.46 -8.49 2.44
N LEU A 12 -25.87 -9.42 1.56
CA LEU A 12 -25.00 -10.00 0.53
C LEU A 12 -24.64 -9.00 -0.60
N ALA A 13 -25.48 -7.99 -0.84
CA ALA A 13 -25.20 -6.94 -1.81
C ALA A 13 -24.17 -5.90 -1.32
N VAL A 14 -23.99 -5.77 0.00
CA VAL A 14 -22.98 -4.88 0.61
C VAL A 14 -21.61 -5.56 0.69
N SER A 15 -21.56 -6.89 0.67
CA SER A 15 -20.32 -7.65 0.44
C SER A 15 -19.92 -7.63 -1.04
N GLY A 16 -19.68 -6.43 -1.57
CA GLY A 16 -18.95 -6.26 -2.83
C GLY A 16 -17.65 -7.07 -2.78
N PRO A 17 -17.10 -7.49 -3.94
CA PRO A 17 -15.93 -8.34 -3.97
C PRO A 17 -14.77 -7.65 -3.23
N LEU A 18 -14.50 -8.09 -1.99
CA LEU A 18 -13.27 -7.84 -1.25
C LEU A 18 -12.09 -8.62 -1.86
N PHE A 19 -12.21 -9.02 -3.13
CA PHE A 19 -11.11 -9.53 -3.92
C PHE A 19 -10.29 -8.32 -4.32
N ALA A 20 -9.41 -7.92 -3.40
CA ALA A 20 -8.27 -7.07 -3.68
C ALA A 20 -7.73 -7.47 -5.05
N HIS A 21 -7.74 -6.52 -5.98
CA HIS A 21 -7.34 -6.74 -7.36
C HIS A 21 -5.97 -7.42 -7.36
N ALA A 22 -5.94 -8.72 -7.64
CA ALA A 22 -4.72 -9.48 -7.85
C ALA A 22 -4.19 -9.19 -9.26
N GLN A 23 -4.08 -7.91 -9.64
CA GLN A 23 -3.12 -7.54 -10.66
C GLN A 23 -1.76 -7.82 -10.06
N GLY A 24 -1.18 -8.96 -10.44
CA GLY A 24 0.15 -9.34 -9.98
C GLY A 24 1.13 -8.21 -10.28
N LEU A 25 1.98 -7.91 -9.30
CA LEU A 25 3.05 -6.93 -9.48
C LEU A 25 3.93 -7.36 -10.65
N THR A 26 4.34 -6.38 -11.45
CA THR A 26 5.35 -6.65 -12.47
C THR A 26 6.67 -7.01 -11.78
N ARG A 27 7.51 -7.78 -12.45
CA ARG A 27 8.82 -8.15 -11.90
C ARG A 27 9.67 -6.92 -11.55
N GLU A 28 9.48 -5.84 -12.30
CA GLU A 28 10.17 -4.58 -12.04
C GLU A 28 9.63 -3.89 -10.79
N GLN A 29 8.31 -3.83 -10.62
CA GLN A 29 7.69 -3.29 -9.41
C GLN A 29 8.14 -4.04 -8.16
N VAL A 30 8.21 -5.38 -8.22
CA VAL A 30 8.73 -6.18 -7.09
C VAL A 30 10.19 -5.85 -6.77
N ARG A 31 11.03 -5.62 -7.78
CA ARG A 31 12.43 -5.21 -7.55
C ARG A 31 12.51 -3.84 -6.91
N GLU A 32 11.72 -2.88 -7.38
CA GLU A 32 11.66 -1.54 -6.82
C GLU A 32 11.19 -1.57 -5.37
N ASP A 33 10.13 -2.33 -5.07
CA ASP A 33 9.64 -2.53 -3.71
C ASP A 33 10.71 -3.16 -2.82
N MET A 34 11.42 -4.17 -3.31
CA MET A 34 12.50 -4.79 -2.54
C MET A 34 13.62 -3.81 -2.21
N ILE A 35 13.99 -2.92 -3.14
CA ILE A 35 14.98 -1.86 -2.90
C ILE A 35 14.47 -0.87 -1.84
N ARG A 36 13.17 -0.51 -1.87
CA ARG A 36 12.56 0.35 -0.83
C ARG A 36 12.60 -0.30 0.55
N TYR A 37 12.28 -1.59 0.64
CA TYR A 37 12.35 -2.33 1.90
C TYR A 37 13.80 -2.49 2.40
N GLU A 38 14.76 -2.69 1.50
CA GLU A 38 16.18 -2.72 1.84
C GLU A 38 16.68 -1.36 2.35
N ALA A 39 16.27 -0.26 1.72
CA ALA A 39 16.53 1.10 2.21
C ALA A 39 15.86 1.36 3.57
N ALA A 40 14.70 0.75 3.80
CA ALA A 40 14.05 0.70 5.10
C ALA A 40 14.70 -0.30 6.08
N GLY A 41 15.82 -0.95 5.75
CA GLY A 41 16.55 -1.83 6.66
C GLY A 41 15.96 -3.22 6.83
N PHE A 42 15.06 -3.67 5.95
CA PHE A 42 14.51 -5.02 5.96
C PHE A 42 14.90 -5.80 4.71
N ASN A 43 15.49 -6.98 4.91
CA ASN A 43 15.84 -7.91 3.83
C ASN A 43 15.34 -9.32 4.19
N PRO A 44 14.39 -9.89 3.45
CA PRO A 44 13.83 -11.20 3.77
C PRO A 44 14.86 -12.34 3.68
N ALA A 45 15.89 -12.21 2.85
CA ALA A 45 16.95 -13.22 2.74
C ALA A 45 17.91 -13.22 3.94
N ARG A 46 17.89 -12.17 4.77
CA ARG A 46 18.74 -12.02 5.96
C ARG A 46 17.93 -11.73 7.23
N ALA A 47 16.62 -11.96 7.20
CA ALA A 47 15.74 -11.65 8.32
C ALA A 47 16.04 -12.55 9.52
N ASN A 48 15.99 -11.97 10.72
CA ASN A 48 16.14 -12.72 11.96
C ASN A 48 14.87 -13.54 12.22
N PRO A 49 14.94 -14.89 12.31
CA PRO A 49 13.76 -15.74 12.47
C PRO A 49 12.92 -15.45 13.73
N ARG A 50 13.50 -14.79 14.75
CA ARG A 50 12.79 -14.43 15.98
C ARG A 50 12.04 -13.10 15.88
N THR A 51 12.51 -12.16 15.06
CA THR A 51 12.00 -10.77 15.01
C THR A 51 11.48 -10.35 13.64
N TRP A 52 11.53 -11.23 12.63
CA TRP A 52 11.23 -10.87 11.24
C TRP A 52 9.87 -10.22 11.04
N VAL A 53 8.86 -10.57 11.85
CA VAL A 53 7.52 -9.96 11.78
C VAL A 53 7.58 -8.49 12.19
N ASP A 54 8.19 -8.21 13.35
CA ASP A 54 8.33 -6.85 13.87
C ASP A 54 9.23 -6.02 12.94
N ASP A 55 10.31 -6.62 12.44
CA ASP A 55 11.25 -5.98 11.52
C ASP A 55 10.54 -5.62 10.18
N ALA A 56 9.70 -6.51 9.67
CA ALA A 56 8.91 -6.28 8.46
C ALA A 56 7.87 -5.18 8.67
N GLN A 57 7.18 -5.17 9.82
CA GLN A 57 6.22 -4.12 10.18
C GLN A 57 6.91 -2.75 10.35
N ALA A 58 8.06 -2.72 11.01
CA ALA A 58 8.81 -1.48 11.16
C ALA A 58 9.29 -0.93 9.81
N ALA A 59 9.69 -1.80 8.89
CA ALA A 59 10.08 -1.41 7.54
C ALA A 59 8.88 -0.94 6.70
N SER A 60 7.71 -1.58 6.81
CA SER A 60 6.52 -1.13 6.08
C SER A 60 6.10 0.28 6.49
N VAL A 61 6.16 0.61 7.78
CA VAL A 61 5.91 1.97 8.28
C VAL A 61 6.89 2.97 7.66
N ARG A 62 8.18 2.63 7.57
CA ARG A 62 9.20 3.50 6.94
C ARG A 62 8.94 3.68 5.44
N VAL A 63 8.58 2.62 4.73
CA VAL A 63 8.26 2.65 3.29
C VAL A 63 7.02 3.53 3.05
N MET A 64 5.96 3.38 3.84
CA MET A 64 4.78 4.24 3.74
C MET A 64 5.09 5.71 4.01
N ALA A 65 5.88 6.00 5.04
CA ALA A 65 6.30 7.37 5.34
C ALA A 65 7.11 7.99 4.20
N ALA A 66 7.94 7.20 3.50
CA ALA A 66 8.68 7.64 2.32
C ALA A 66 7.73 7.96 1.15
N HIS A 67 6.76 7.09 0.87
CA HIS A 67 5.74 7.34 -0.16
C HIS A 67 4.94 8.63 0.10
N ASP A 68 4.56 8.87 1.34
CA ASP A 68 3.85 10.10 1.73
C ASP A 68 4.73 11.35 1.58
N ALA A 69 6.04 11.23 1.80
CA ALA A 69 6.98 12.32 1.55
C ALA A 69 7.11 12.62 0.05
N ASP A 70 7.24 11.59 -0.79
CA ASP A 70 7.32 11.73 -2.25
C ASP A 70 6.02 12.31 -2.85
N GLY A 71 4.87 11.92 -2.32
CA GLY A 71 3.58 12.51 -2.73
C GLY A 71 3.50 14.00 -2.42
N ARG A 72 3.98 14.41 -1.25
CA ARG A 72 3.99 15.82 -0.81
C ARG A 72 4.97 16.67 -1.62
N THR A 73 6.16 16.15 -1.92
CA THR A 73 7.15 16.87 -2.75
C THR A 73 6.62 17.06 -4.17
N HIS A 74 5.97 16.04 -4.74
CA HIS A 74 5.36 16.15 -6.06
C HIS A 74 4.23 17.19 -6.08
N LEU A 75 3.41 17.27 -5.03
CA LEU A 75 2.35 18.26 -4.95
C LEU A 75 2.90 19.70 -4.82
N ALA A 76 3.97 19.87 -4.05
CA ALA A 76 4.66 21.15 -3.91
C ALA A 76 5.29 21.61 -5.24
N ASP A 77 5.94 20.70 -5.98
CA ASP A 77 6.51 21.00 -7.29
C ASP A 77 5.45 21.42 -8.31
N ARG A 78 4.31 20.72 -8.35
CA ARG A 78 3.15 21.12 -9.19
C ARG A 78 2.60 22.49 -8.81
N GLY A 79 2.51 22.80 -7.52
CA GLY A 79 2.07 24.11 -7.04
C GLY A 79 3.03 25.23 -7.44
N ALA A 80 4.35 24.99 -7.35
CA ALA A 80 5.37 25.93 -7.79
C ALA A 80 5.40 26.12 -9.32
N ALA A 81 5.13 25.06 -10.09
CA ALA A 81 4.99 25.15 -11.54
C ALA A 81 3.75 25.96 -11.95
N ALA A 82 2.60 25.75 -11.29
CA ALA A 82 1.38 26.52 -11.54
C ALA A 82 1.58 28.02 -11.25
N ALA A 83 2.23 28.36 -10.15
CA ALA A 83 2.52 29.76 -9.77
C ALA A 83 3.52 30.48 -10.70
N ARG A 84 4.22 29.75 -11.58
CA ARG A 84 5.17 30.32 -12.56
C ARG A 84 4.52 30.63 -13.91
N CYS A 85 3.25 30.25 -14.11
CA CYS A 85 2.50 30.49 -15.34
C CYS A 85 1.51 31.67 -15.25
N ASP A 86 1.50 32.41 -14.14
CA ASP A 86 0.78 33.69 -13.94
C ASP A 86 1.73 34.89 -14.06
#